data_AF-A0A327R725-F1
#
_entry.id   AF-A0A327R725-F1
#
_cell.length_a   1.000
_cell.length_b   1.000
_cell.length_c   1.000
_cell.angle_alpha   90.00
_cell.angle_beta   90.00
_cell.angle_gamma   90.00
#
_symmetry.space_group_name_H-M   'P 1'
#
loop_
_entity.id
_entity.type
_entity.pdbx_description
1 polymer ?
#
loop_
_entity_poly.entity_id
_entity_poly.type
_entity_poly.pdbx_seq_one_letter_code
_entity_poly.pdbx_strand_id
1 'polypeptide(L)'
;MKLDMKNYYHIFLFVAFISTSVRAQEDILLKDYDPVSIYNTPSTKISKAKFPLVDFHSHLYPKSEQEISEWVKIMDRVGVAKSIVLTYQTGKSFDSIVNLYSKYGDRFELWCGFDFTGSEEKGWSKRAVKELERCFKMGAKGVGELGDKGFGFFYSKPTPAEGMHADDERMRPLWEKCGELGMPVSIHVADPMWMYEPMDVHNDGLMNAYKWRIDTTREGLLTHAELITTLENAVRENPKTTFIACHFANCSYDLDILGRLLDKYDNMFADISARYAETAAVPRYTKRFYEKYQDKLVYGTDMGTDPEMYELTFRILESEDEHFYDKNISSYHWSFNGLGLSDEVLKKLYSENAKKILD
;
A
#
# COMPACT_ATOMS: atom_id res chain seq x y z
N MET A 1 -17.15 0.27 -94.54
CA MET A 1 -17.44 -1.11 -94.06
C MET A 1 -16.91 -1.21 -92.64
N LYS A 2 -17.78 -0.91 -91.66
CA LYS A 2 -18.21 -1.79 -90.55
C LYS A 2 -17.16 -2.01 -89.45
N LEU A 3 -17.50 -1.53 -88.25
CA LEU A 3 -16.98 -1.97 -86.94
C LEU A 3 -17.10 -3.49 -86.79
N ASP A 4 -16.25 -4.10 -85.95
CA ASP A 4 -16.82 -4.82 -84.79
C ASP A 4 -15.86 -4.99 -83.59
N MET A 5 -16.48 -4.95 -82.41
CA MET A 5 -15.92 -5.13 -81.07
C MET A 5 -15.64 -6.61 -80.73
N LYS A 6 -14.87 -6.81 -79.65
CA LYS A 6 -15.02 -7.82 -78.57
C LYS A 6 -13.85 -8.82 -78.42
N ASN A 7 -13.09 -8.70 -77.32
CA ASN A 7 -13.25 -9.55 -76.11
C ASN A 7 -12.00 -9.50 -75.21
N TYR A 8 -12.25 -9.23 -73.91
CA TYR A 8 -11.69 -9.80 -72.68
C TYR A 8 -10.33 -10.54 -72.78
N TYR A 9 -9.32 -10.29 -71.94
CA TYR A 9 -9.38 -10.49 -70.48
C TYR A 9 -8.42 -9.54 -69.73
N HIS A 10 -8.98 -8.79 -68.78
CA HIS A 10 -8.25 -8.27 -67.64
C HIS A 10 -7.85 -9.45 -66.74
N ILE A 11 -6.55 -9.64 -66.50
CA ILE A 11 -6.08 -10.30 -65.28
C ILE A 11 -5.26 -9.25 -64.53
N PHE A 12 -5.98 -8.33 -63.88
CA PHE A 12 -5.44 -7.67 -62.71
C PHE A 12 -5.34 -8.77 -61.66
N LEU A 13 -4.11 -9.22 -61.39
CA LEU A 13 -3.82 -10.10 -60.27
C LEU A 13 -3.95 -9.24 -59.00
N PHE A 14 -5.20 -9.01 -58.60
CA PHE A 14 -5.55 -8.48 -57.30
C PHE A 14 -5.20 -9.59 -56.32
N VAL A 15 -3.95 -9.61 -55.85
CA VAL A 15 -3.60 -10.31 -54.62
C VAL A 15 -4.33 -9.53 -53.53
N ALA A 16 -5.59 -9.87 -53.33
CA ALA A 16 -6.29 -9.56 -52.11
C ALA A 16 -5.50 -10.28 -51.01
N PHE A 17 -4.59 -9.54 -50.38
CA PHE A 17 -4.32 -9.79 -48.98
C PHE A 17 -5.65 -9.61 -48.28
N ILE A 18 -6.41 -10.71 -48.19
CA ILE A 18 -7.42 -10.85 -47.17
C ILE A 18 -6.60 -10.81 -45.89
N SER A 19 -6.46 -9.61 -45.34
CA SER A 19 -6.17 -9.43 -43.94
C SER A 19 -7.26 -10.23 -43.24
N THR A 20 -6.92 -11.47 -42.87
CA THR A 20 -7.65 -12.18 -41.84
C THR A 20 -7.50 -11.30 -40.63
N SER A 21 -8.47 -10.38 -40.47
CA SER A 21 -8.74 -9.71 -39.22
C SER A 21 -8.82 -10.83 -38.20
N VAL A 22 -7.77 -10.97 -37.42
CA VAL A 22 -7.73 -11.86 -36.28
C VAL A 22 -8.84 -11.36 -35.37
N ARG A 23 -10.05 -11.91 -35.53
CA ARG A 23 -11.08 -11.87 -34.51
C ARG A 23 -10.75 -13.00 -33.55
N ALA A 24 -9.63 -12.85 -32.84
CA ALA A 24 -9.42 -13.60 -31.63
C ALA A 24 -9.94 -12.74 -30.49
N GLN A 25 -11.23 -12.87 -30.19
CA GLN A 25 -11.70 -13.08 -28.83
C GLN A 25 -13.12 -13.63 -28.94
N GLU A 26 -13.25 -14.95 -28.77
CA GLU A 26 -14.51 -15.50 -28.24
C GLU A 26 -14.72 -14.86 -26.86
N ASP A 27 -15.98 -14.56 -26.49
CA ASP A 27 -16.42 -13.62 -25.43
C ASP A 27 -15.86 -13.86 -24.00
N ILE A 28 -14.54 -13.71 -23.79
CA ILE A 28 -13.90 -13.78 -22.46
C ILE A 28 -13.98 -12.40 -21.81
N LEU A 29 -14.64 -12.32 -20.65
CA LEU A 29 -14.69 -11.09 -19.86
C LEU A 29 -13.33 -10.82 -19.20
N LEU A 30 -12.95 -9.54 -19.03
CA LEU A 30 -11.69 -9.18 -18.37
C LEU A 30 -11.54 -9.81 -16.98
N LYS A 31 -12.63 -9.92 -16.23
CA LYS A 31 -12.65 -10.57 -14.91
C LYS A 31 -12.37 -12.08 -14.95
N ASP A 32 -12.57 -12.71 -16.09
CA ASP A 32 -12.38 -14.14 -16.32
C ASP A 32 -11.04 -14.41 -17.04
N TYR A 33 -10.29 -13.37 -17.42
CA TYR A 33 -8.99 -13.49 -18.10
C TYR A 33 -7.92 -14.03 -17.15
N ASP A 34 -7.47 -15.26 -17.36
CA ASP A 34 -6.50 -15.98 -16.51
C ASP A 34 -5.31 -16.53 -17.31
N PRO A 35 -4.34 -15.68 -17.68
CA PRO A 35 -3.19 -16.13 -18.44
C PRO A 35 -2.27 -17.02 -17.60
N VAL A 36 -1.78 -18.09 -18.22
CA VAL A 36 -0.66 -18.89 -17.71
C VAL A 36 0.57 -18.55 -18.53
N SER A 37 1.67 -18.18 -17.86
CA SER A 37 2.94 -17.89 -18.55
C SER A 37 3.41 -19.10 -19.34
N ILE A 38 3.71 -18.91 -20.62
CA ILE A 38 4.31 -19.93 -21.49
C ILE A 38 5.85 -19.86 -21.50
N TYR A 39 6.42 -18.80 -20.93
CA TYR A 39 7.85 -18.61 -20.92
C TYR A 39 8.50 -19.61 -19.96
N ASN A 40 9.53 -20.30 -20.46
CA ASN A 40 10.34 -21.19 -19.64
C ASN A 40 11.46 -20.37 -18.95
N THR A 41 11.07 -19.50 -18.02
CA THR A 41 11.96 -18.68 -17.19
C THR A 41 12.12 -19.31 -15.79
N PRO A 42 13.13 -18.91 -15.01
CA PRO A 42 13.24 -19.31 -13.61
C PRO A 42 11.95 -19.01 -12.84
N SER A 43 11.56 -19.95 -11.97
CA SER A 43 10.38 -19.85 -11.10
C SER A 43 10.79 -20.26 -9.69
N THR A 44 10.85 -19.28 -8.80
CA THR A 44 11.38 -19.40 -7.46
C THR A 44 10.24 -19.39 -6.44
N LYS A 45 10.22 -20.40 -5.56
CA LYS A 45 9.35 -20.40 -4.37
C LYS A 45 10.16 -20.01 -3.15
N ILE A 46 9.77 -18.93 -2.47
CA ILE A 46 10.44 -18.43 -1.27
C ILE A 46 9.46 -18.52 -0.10
N SER A 47 9.61 -19.54 0.74
CA SER A 47 8.69 -19.82 1.85
C SER A 47 9.01 -19.07 3.14
N LYS A 48 10.17 -18.40 3.19
CA LYS A 48 10.68 -17.69 4.36
C LYS A 48 11.56 -16.54 3.92
N ALA A 49 11.37 -15.37 4.54
CA ALA A 49 12.16 -14.18 4.30
C ALA A 49 13.66 -14.46 4.47
N LYS A 50 14.49 -13.91 3.58
CA LYS A 50 15.95 -14.08 3.63
C LYS A 50 16.59 -13.56 4.92
N PHE A 51 16.00 -12.53 5.52
CA PHE A 51 16.41 -11.94 6.81
C PHE A 51 15.21 -11.80 7.74
N PRO A 52 15.41 -11.72 9.08
CA PRO A 52 14.32 -11.45 10.01
C PRO A 52 13.56 -10.18 9.63
N LEU A 53 12.24 -10.30 9.57
CA LEU A 53 11.35 -9.29 9.04
C LEU A 53 10.50 -8.62 10.12
N VAL A 54 10.37 -7.31 10.07
CA VAL A 54 9.35 -6.54 10.80
C VAL A 54 8.28 -6.15 9.80
N ASP A 55 7.08 -6.68 10.00
CA ASP A 55 5.89 -6.28 9.23
C ASP A 55 5.35 -4.97 9.81
N PHE A 56 5.70 -3.85 9.18
CA PHE A 56 5.41 -2.51 9.68
C PHE A 56 3.97 -2.06 9.44
N HIS A 57 3.15 -2.89 8.77
CA HIS A 57 1.78 -2.54 8.43
C HIS A 57 0.89 -3.79 8.49
N SER A 58 0.19 -3.96 9.60
CA SER A 58 -0.83 -4.99 9.78
C SER A 58 -1.99 -4.44 10.61
N HIS A 59 -3.12 -5.12 10.58
CA HIS A 59 -4.30 -4.76 11.37
C HIS A 59 -4.75 -5.91 12.28
N LEU A 60 -5.83 -5.68 13.02
CA LEU A 60 -6.47 -6.66 13.89
C LEU A 60 -7.25 -7.71 13.07
N TYR A 61 -6.55 -8.46 12.21
CA TYR A 61 -7.16 -9.52 11.41
C TYR A 61 -7.65 -10.70 12.27
N PRO A 62 -6.87 -11.20 13.25
CA PRO A 62 -7.34 -12.24 14.15
C PRO A 62 -8.48 -11.76 15.04
N LYS A 63 -9.52 -12.59 15.16
CA LYS A 63 -10.72 -12.35 15.97
C LYS A 63 -10.74 -13.13 17.28
N SER A 64 -9.74 -13.97 17.52
CA SER A 64 -9.63 -14.80 18.72
C SER A 64 -8.18 -15.02 19.14
N GLU A 65 -7.97 -15.40 20.40
CA GLU A 65 -6.64 -15.77 20.92
C GLU A 65 -6.04 -16.96 20.15
N GLN A 66 -6.86 -17.92 19.72
CA GLN A 66 -6.41 -19.04 18.90
C GLN A 66 -5.87 -18.58 17.54
N GLU A 67 -6.54 -17.64 16.89
CA GLU A 67 -6.09 -17.08 15.61
C GLU A 67 -4.80 -16.26 15.76
N ILE A 68 -4.63 -15.52 16.87
CA ILE A 68 -3.36 -14.82 17.14
C ILE A 68 -2.22 -15.83 17.34
N SER A 69 -2.46 -16.89 18.11
CA SER A 69 -1.49 -17.98 18.29
C SER A 69 -1.12 -18.65 16.97
N GLU A 70 -2.08 -18.80 16.05
CA GLU A 70 -1.79 -19.32 14.71
C GLU A 70 -0.98 -18.33 13.88
N TRP A 71 -1.31 -17.04 13.92
CA TRP A 71 -0.51 -16.00 13.25
C TRP A 71 0.95 -16.03 13.72
N VAL A 72 1.21 -16.19 15.01
CA VAL A 72 2.57 -16.33 15.57
C VAL A 72 3.32 -17.52 14.96
N LYS A 73 2.68 -18.68 14.77
CA LYS A 73 3.31 -19.83 14.10
C LYS A 73 3.59 -19.54 12.62
N ILE A 74 2.69 -18.84 11.96
CA ILE A 74 2.88 -18.41 10.56
C ILE A 74 4.08 -17.47 10.49
N MET A 75 4.15 -16.48 11.37
CA MET A 75 5.29 -15.55 11.48
C MET A 75 6.62 -16.31 11.66
N ASP A 76 6.67 -17.33 12.53
CA ASP A 76 7.87 -18.17 12.71
C ASP A 76 8.28 -18.93 11.43
N ARG A 77 7.27 -19.49 10.74
CA ARG A 77 7.45 -20.20 9.48
C ARG A 77 8.01 -19.28 8.40
N VAL A 78 7.43 -18.09 8.24
CA VAL A 78 7.78 -17.16 7.15
C VAL A 78 8.91 -16.20 7.50
N GLY A 79 9.41 -16.19 8.74
CA GLY A 79 10.54 -15.35 9.15
C GLY A 79 10.17 -13.94 9.61
N VAL A 80 8.90 -13.70 9.94
CA VAL A 80 8.43 -12.45 10.55
C VAL A 80 8.76 -12.48 12.05
N ALA A 81 9.67 -11.60 12.46
CA ALA A 81 10.07 -11.43 13.85
C ALA A 81 9.02 -10.66 14.65
N LYS A 82 8.48 -9.58 14.09
CA LYS A 82 7.51 -8.68 14.72
C LYS A 82 6.50 -8.16 13.69
N SER A 83 5.25 -7.97 14.11
CA SER A 83 4.24 -7.25 13.33
C SER A 83 3.74 -6.02 14.10
N ILE A 84 3.69 -4.88 13.42
CA ILE A 84 3.09 -3.64 13.92
C ILE A 84 1.60 -3.69 13.61
N VAL A 85 0.78 -3.65 14.65
CA VAL A 85 -0.68 -3.74 14.55
C VAL A 85 -1.28 -2.35 14.73
N LEU A 86 -1.75 -1.82 13.61
CA LEU A 86 -2.41 -0.54 13.45
C LEU A 86 -3.89 -0.70 13.86
N THR A 87 -4.20 -0.41 15.13
CA THR A 87 -5.45 -0.87 15.76
C THR A 87 -6.67 -0.03 15.44
N TYR A 88 -6.47 1.22 15.03
CA TYR A 88 -7.50 2.27 14.95
C TYR A 88 -8.18 2.63 16.29
N GLN A 89 -7.87 1.94 17.38
CA GLN A 89 -8.63 2.04 18.62
C GLN A 89 -8.02 3.04 19.59
N THR A 90 -8.90 3.61 20.41
CA THR A 90 -8.59 4.38 21.62
C THR A 90 -9.43 3.85 22.79
N GLY A 91 -9.33 4.49 23.95
CA GLY A 91 -10.12 4.18 25.13
C GLY A 91 -10.02 2.72 25.59
N LYS A 92 -11.13 2.23 26.15
CA LYS A 92 -11.23 0.85 26.67
C LYS A 92 -11.10 -0.22 25.59
N SER A 93 -11.44 0.11 24.34
CA SER A 93 -11.27 -0.81 23.22
C SER A 93 -9.79 -1.09 22.97
N PHE A 94 -8.96 -0.05 22.99
CA PHE A 94 -7.50 -0.19 22.92
C PHE A 94 -6.95 -1.01 24.10
N ASP A 95 -7.39 -0.73 25.32
CA ASP A 95 -6.94 -1.46 26.52
C ASP A 95 -7.23 -2.97 26.42
N SER A 96 -8.39 -3.33 25.87
CA SER A 96 -8.77 -4.73 25.66
C SER A 96 -7.86 -5.43 24.65
N ILE A 97 -7.43 -4.73 23.60
CA ILE A 97 -6.49 -5.24 22.61
C ILE A 97 -5.10 -5.41 23.22
N VAL A 98 -4.61 -4.43 23.97
CA VAL A 98 -3.33 -4.54 24.69
C VAL A 98 -3.31 -5.78 25.58
N ASN A 99 -4.36 -5.98 26.38
CA ASN A 99 -4.46 -7.15 27.25
C ASN A 99 -4.45 -8.47 26.46
N LEU A 100 -5.13 -8.53 25.32
CA LEU A 100 -5.16 -9.72 24.48
C LEU A 100 -3.79 -10.04 23.85
N TYR A 101 -3.09 -9.02 23.33
CA TYR A 101 -1.84 -9.19 22.60
C TYR A 101 -0.59 -9.26 23.49
N SER A 102 -0.63 -8.70 24.71
CA SER A 102 0.47 -8.72 25.68
C SER A 102 0.99 -10.14 26.01
N LYS A 103 0.15 -11.15 25.83
CA LYS A 103 0.49 -12.57 26.03
C LYS A 103 1.56 -13.08 25.06
N TYR A 104 1.79 -12.38 23.96
CA TYR A 104 2.67 -12.78 22.88
C TYR A 104 4.03 -12.06 22.89
N GLY A 105 4.37 -11.37 23.99
CA GLY A 105 5.66 -10.69 24.15
C GLY A 105 5.92 -9.69 23.02
N ASP A 106 7.16 -9.66 22.52
CA ASP A 106 7.60 -8.68 21.52
C ASP A 106 7.20 -9.03 20.07
N ARG A 107 6.34 -10.05 19.87
CA ARG A 107 5.88 -10.45 18.53
C ARG A 107 4.95 -9.42 17.90
N PHE A 108 4.24 -8.66 18.72
CA PHE A 108 3.36 -7.61 18.24
C PHE A 108 3.67 -6.30 18.93
N GLU A 109 3.57 -5.22 18.17
CA GLU A 109 3.62 -3.88 18.70
C GLU A 109 2.35 -3.15 18.31
N LEU A 110 1.67 -2.54 19.27
CA LEU A 110 0.34 -1.99 19.06
C LEU A 110 0.39 -0.48 18.92
N TRP A 111 -0.21 0.01 17.84
CA TRP A 111 -0.33 1.43 17.56
C TRP A 111 -1.80 1.84 17.69
N CYS A 112 -2.05 2.95 18.39
CA CYS A 112 -3.41 3.42 18.69
C CYS A 112 -3.96 4.30 17.55
N GLY A 113 -5.26 4.59 17.58
CA GLY A 113 -5.84 5.68 16.77
C GLY A 113 -5.75 7.03 17.49
N PHE A 114 -6.41 8.03 16.91
CA PHE A 114 -6.76 9.26 17.61
C PHE A 114 -8.23 9.31 17.99
N ASP A 115 -8.53 9.92 19.14
CA ASP A 115 -9.91 10.15 19.55
C ASP A 115 -10.43 11.47 18.97
N PHE A 116 -11.18 11.36 17.88
CA PHE A 116 -11.81 12.49 17.20
C PHE A 116 -13.16 12.90 17.82
N THR A 117 -13.56 12.34 18.96
CA THR A 117 -14.86 12.66 19.57
C THR A 117 -14.97 14.14 19.90
N GLY A 118 -15.91 14.83 19.23
CA GLY A 118 -16.12 16.27 19.38
C GLY A 118 -15.02 17.12 18.76
N SER A 119 -14.46 16.71 17.60
CA SER A 119 -13.43 17.43 16.84
C SER A 119 -13.76 18.90 16.52
N GLU A 120 -15.05 19.23 16.46
CA GLU A 120 -15.55 20.58 16.19
C GLU A 120 -15.65 21.46 17.45
N GLU A 121 -15.44 20.88 18.64
CA GLU A 121 -15.58 21.60 19.90
C GLU A 121 -14.29 22.33 20.31
N LYS A 122 -14.45 23.50 20.94
CA LYS A 122 -13.32 24.22 21.55
C LYS A 122 -12.63 23.34 22.61
N GLY A 123 -11.31 23.25 22.51
CA GLY A 123 -10.48 22.48 23.43
C GLY A 123 -10.40 20.98 23.14
N TRP A 124 -10.95 20.51 22.00
CA TRP A 124 -10.83 19.12 21.56
C TRP A 124 -9.38 18.64 21.53
N SER A 125 -8.47 19.39 20.88
CA SER A 125 -7.07 18.97 20.74
C SER A 125 -6.38 18.68 22.08
N LYS A 126 -6.71 19.43 23.14
CA LYS A 126 -6.23 19.16 24.51
C LYS A 126 -6.78 17.86 25.10
N ARG A 127 -8.01 17.48 24.76
CA ARG A 127 -8.61 16.20 25.18
C ARG A 127 -8.02 15.03 24.38
N ALA A 128 -7.91 15.19 23.06
CA ALA A 128 -7.31 14.18 22.20
C ALA A 128 -5.85 13.89 22.58
N VAL A 129 -5.05 14.93 22.90
CA VAL A 129 -3.68 14.77 23.43
C VAL A 129 -3.66 13.99 24.75
N LYS A 130 -4.59 14.23 25.66
CA LYS A 130 -4.68 13.46 26.92
C LYS A 130 -5.00 11.99 26.66
N GLU A 131 -5.84 11.70 25.68
CA GLU A 131 -6.16 10.32 25.30
C GLU A 131 -4.98 9.64 24.61
N LEU A 132 -4.23 10.34 23.76
CA LEU A 132 -2.98 9.85 23.19
C LEU A 132 -1.96 9.52 24.29
N GLU A 133 -1.75 10.42 25.25
CA GLU A 133 -0.86 10.17 26.41
C GLU A 133 -1.33 8.98 27.26
N ARG A 134 -2.64 8.75 27.34
CA ARG A 134 -3.21 7.57 28.01
C ARG A 134 -2.91 6.29 27.23
N CYS A 135 -3.12 6.29 25.92
CA CYS A 135 -2.80 5.14 25.05
C CYS A 135 -1.31 4.79 25.13
N PHE A 136 -0.43 5.80 25.09
CA PHE A 136 1.02 5.63 25.28
C PHE A 136 1.34 4.97 26.62
N LYS A 137 0.76 5.45 27.72
CA LYS A 137 0.91 4.85 29.06
C LYS A 137 0.37 3.42 29.13
N MET A 138 -0.65 3.09 28.34
CA MET A 138 -1.16 1.72 28.23
C MET A 138 -0.30 0.81 27.36
N GLY A 139 0.69 1.34 26.66
CA GLY A 139 1.65 0.56 25.87
C GLY A 139 1.60 0.80 24.37
N ALA A 140 0.81 1.77 23.88
CA ALA A 140 0.89 2.19 22.48
C ALA A 140 2.31 2.68 22.16
N LYS A 141 2.87 2.24 21.03
CA LYS A 141 4.21 2.64 20.58
C LYS A 141 4.21 3.57 19.38
N GLY A 142 3.07 3.72 18.72
CA GLY A 142 2.87 4.65 17.62
C GLY A 142 1.39 4.92 17.43
N VAL A 143 1.08 5.69 16.39
CA VAL A 143 -0.28 6.02 15.98
C VAL A 143 -0.50 5.52 14.57
N GLY A 144 -1.60 4.81 14.34
CA GLY A 144 -1.99 4.46 12.98
C GLY A 144 -2.96 3.28 12.91
N GLU A 145 -3.48 3.03 11.73
CA GLU A 145 -3.29 3.82 10.51
C GLU A 145 -4.31 4.97 10.55
N LEU A 146 -3.85 6.18 10.29
CA LEU A 146 -4.75 7.31 10.03
C LEU A 146 -5.08 7.29 8.54
N GLY A 147 -6.34 7.44 8.17
CA GLY A 147 -6.75 7.34 6.77
C GLY A 147 -7.57 8.53 6.34
N ASP A 148 -7.16 9.15 5.24
CA ASP A 148 -7.86 10.24 4.56
C ASP A 148 -7.88 10.01 3.05
N LYS A 149 -9.09 9.84 2.51
CA LYS A 149 -9.35 9.61 1.09
C LYS A 149 -9.95 10.84 0.39
N GLY A 150 -9.82 12.02 1.00
CA GLY A 150 -10.26 13.30 0.43
C GLY A 150 -11.37 14.00 1.20
N PHE A 151 -11.89 13.39 2.28
CA PHE A 151 -12.95 13.96 3.13
C PHE A 151 -12.55 14.08 4.61
N GLY A 152 -11.27 13.91 4.92
CA GLY A 152 -10.75 13.92 6.28
C GLY A 152 -10.65 12.53 6.89
N PHE A 153 -10.17 12.47 8.13
CA PHE A 153 -9.82 11.22 8.79
C PHE A 153 -11.02 10.33 9.13
N PHE A 154 -10.98 9.03 8.78
CA PHE A 154 -12.13 8.14 8.99
C PHE A 154 -11.83 6.75 9.60
N TYR A 155 -10.56 6.33 9.68
CA TYR A 155 -10.24 5.01 10.22
C TYR A 155 -10.35 4.91 11.75
N SER A 156 -9.86 5.92 12.47
CA SER A 156 -9.82 5.89 13.94
C SER A 156 -11.23 5.75 14.55
N LYS A 157 -11.29 5.08 15.70
CA LYS A 157 -12.50 4.84 16.48
C LYS A 157 -12.41 5.59 17.82
N PRO A 158 -13.55 6.09 18.34
CA PRO A 158 -14.93 5.73 17.95
C PRO A 158 -15.54 6.52 16.80
N THR A 159 -15.02 7.71 16.47
CA THR A 159 -15.62 8.60 15.47
C THR A 159 -14.61 9.03 14.40
N PRO A 160 -15.07 9.31 13.16
CA PRO A 160 -14.26 10.01 12.17
C PRO A 160 -14.10 11.50 12.53
N ALA A 161 -13.20 12.19 11.82
CA ALA A 161 -13.07 13.64 11.76
C ALA A 161 -13.21 14.11 10.30
N GLU A 162 -14.46 14.21 9.84
CA GLU A 162 -14.76 14.72 8.50
C GLU A 162 -14.25 16.16 8.34
N GLY A 163 -13.66 16.47 7.19
CA GLY A 163 -13.07 17.76 6.86
C GLY A 163 -11.73 18.07 7.55
N MET A 164 -11.23 17.18 8.40
CA MET A 164 -9.93 17.33 9.06
C MET A 164 -8.87 16.54 8.30
N HIS A 165 -7.98 17.26 7.63
CA HIS A 165 -6.86 16.71 6.86
C HIS A 165 -5.55 16.76 7.68
N ALA A 166 -4.47 16.18 7.14
CA ALA A 166 -3.21 16.03 7.87
C ALA A 166 -2.58 17.36 8.34
N ASP A 167 -2.76 18.44 7.58
CA ASP A 167 -2.24 19.78 7.88
C ASP A 167 -3.23 20.72 8.57
N ASP A 168 -4.39 20.20 9.01
CA ASP A 168 -5.34 20.98 9.80
C ASP A 168 -4.68 21.45 11.12
N GLU A 169 -4.79 22.74 11.45
CA GLU A 169 -4.18 23.33 12.64
C GLU A 169 -4.59 22.62 13.95
N ARG A 170 -5.78 22.01 13.97
CA ARG A 170 -6.29 21.25 15.12
C ARG A 170 -5.47 19.98 15.37
N MET A 171 -4.81 19.44 14.35
CA MET A 171 -3.95 18.24 14.44
C MET A 171 -2.57 18.54 15.01
N ARG A 172 -2.07 19.77 14.88
CA ARG A 172 -0.71 20.14 15.30
C ARG A 172 -0.36 19.69 16.73
N PRO A 173 -1.21 19.91 17.76
CA PRO A 173 -0.89 19.43 19.12
C PRO A 173 -0.74 17.91 19.25
N LEU A 174 -1.44 17.13 18.42
CA LEU A 174 -1.30 15.66 18.39
C LEU A 174 0.01 15.26 17.72
N TRP A 175 0.38 15.88 16.61
CA TRP A 175 1.67 15.65 15.94
C TRP A 175 2.84 15.98 16.84
N GLU A 176 2.83 17.17 17.46
CA GLU A 176 3.85 17.59 18.42
C GLU A 176 3.98 16.58 19.57
N LYS A 177 2.83 16.14 20.12
CA LYS A 177 2.84 15.14 21.19
C LYS A 177 3.40 13.79 20.74
N CYS A 178 3.10 13.36 19.52
CA CYS A 178 3.69 12.13 18.96
C CYS A 178 5.22 12.23 18.93
N GLY A 179 5.77 13.35 18.45
CA GLY A 179 7.21 13.60 18.46
C GLY A 179 7.81 13.65 19.87
N GLU A 180 7.13 14.27 20.84
CA GLU A 180 7.57 14.30 22.24
C GLU A 180 7.62 12.90 22.90
N LEU A 181 6.68 12.03 22.54
CA LEU A 181 6.57 10.68 23.09
C LEU A 181 7.41 9.65 22.32
N GLY A 182 8.03 10.04 21.21
CA GLY A 182 8.70 9.11 20.31
C GLY A 182 7.73 8.13 19.64
N MET A 183 6.48 8.54 19.42
CA MET A 183 5.45 7.75 18.76
C MET A 183 5.42 8.07 17.27
N PRO A 184 5.96 7.21 16.38
CA PRO A 184 5.78 7.36 14.95
C PRO A 184 4.31 7.31 14.52
N VAL A 185 4.00 7.92 13.37
CA VAL A 185 2.65 8.02 12.80
C VAL A 185 2.60 7.32 11.45
N SER A 186 1.76 6.30 11.32
CA SER A 186 1.42 5.66 10.05
C SER A 186 0.16 6.33 9.47
N ILE A 187 0.29 6.86 8.26
CA ILE A 187 -0.75 7.70 7.62
C ILE A 187 -0.95 7.34 6.14
N HIS A 188 -2.19 7.01 5.83
CA HIS A 188 -2.71 6.72 4.50
C HIS A 188 -3.43 7.96 3.97
N VAL A 189 -2.90 8.48 2.87
CA VAL A 189 -3.52 9.57 2.12
C VAL A 189 -3.77 9.14 0.69
N ALA A 190 -4.89 9.56 0.13
CA ALA A 190 -5.34 9.21 -1.21
C ALA A 190 -5.57 7.69 -1.40
N ASP A 191 -5.65 7.25 -2.65
CA ASP A 191 -5.74 5.86 -3.09
C ASP A 191 -4.92 5.71 -4.40
N PRO A 192 -4.67 4.49 -4.92
CA PRO A 192 -3.95 4.35 -6.18
C PRO A 192 -4.63 5.11 -7.33
N MET A 193 -3.83 5.70 -8.23
CA MET A 193 -4.34 6.62 -9.26
C MET A 193 -5.44 6.01 -10.14
N TRP A 194 -5.39 4.70 -10.41
CA TRP A 194 -6.43 3.99 -11.14
C TRP A 194 -7.84 4.17 -10.57
N MET A 195 -7.98 4.42 -9.27
CA MET A 195 -9.27 4.62 -8.60
C MET A 195 -9.86 6.01 -8.89
N TYR A 196 -9.03 6.97 -9.32
CA TYR A 196 -9.43 8.31 -9.74
C TYR A 196 -9.64 8.43 -11.25
N GLU A 197 -8.97 7.58 -12.03
CA GLU A 197 -9.10 7.54 -13.50
C GLU A 197 -10.50 7.07 -13.94
N PRO A 198 -10.92 7.37 -15.19
CA PRO A 198 -12.16 6.85 -15.75
C PRO A 198 -12.24 5.32 -15.68
N MET A 199 -13.43 4.77 -15.42
CA MET A 199 -13.67 3.32 -15.42
C MET A 199 -13.96 2.82 -16.85
N ASP A 200 -13.00 3.00 -17.75
CA ASP A 200 -13.11 2.65 -19.17
C ASP A 200 -11.99 1.71 -19.65
N VAL A 201 -11.93 1.49 -20.97
CA VAL A 201 -10.99 0.56 -21.60
C VAL A 201 -9.51 1.03 -21.54
N HIS A 202 -9.23 2.24 -21.06
CA HIS A 202 -7.87 2.78 -20.93
C HIS A 202 -7.33 2.68 -19.49
N ASN A 203 -8.16 2.28 -18.52
CA ASN A 203 -7.73 2.05 -17.15
C ASN A 203 -7.18 0.63 -17.00
N ASP A 204 -5.87 0.47 -17.04
CA ASP A 204 -5.22 -0.84 -16.89
C ASP A 204 -5.39 -1.42 -15.47
N GLY A 205 -5.68 -0.61 -14.47
CA GLY A 205 -6.03 -1.04 -13.11
C GLY A 205 -7.51 -1.34 -12.88
N LEU A 206 -8.34 -1.39 -13.93
CA LEU A 206 -9.82 -1.41 -13.85
C LEU A 206 -10.40 -2.45 -12.87
N MET A 207 -9.80 -3.64 -12.78
CA MET A 207 -10.31 -4.73 -11.93
C MET A 207 -10.43 -4.34 -10.45
N ASN A 208 -9.39 -3.69 -9.92
CA ASN A 208 -9.41 -3.16 -8.55
C ASN A 208 -10.10 -1.80 -8.50
N ALA A 209 -9.81 -0.93 -9.47
CA ALA A 209 -10.35 0.41 -9.51
C ALA A 209 -11.88 0.42 -9.54
N TYR A 210 -12.53 -0.47 -10.28
CA TYR A 210 -13.99 -0.49 -10.36
C TYR A 210 -14.66 -0.74 -9.00
N LYS A 211 -14.04 -1.60 -8.17
CA LYS A 211 -14.51 -1.90 -6.81
C LYS A 211 -14.28 -0.71 -5.87
N TRP A 212 -13.14 -0.05 -5.99
CA TRP A 212 -12.66 0.98 -5.06
C TRP A 212 -12.64 2.40 -5.62
N ARG A 213 -13.40 2.64 -6.70
CA ARG A 213 -13.40 3.91 -7.44
C ARG A 213 -13.74 5.07 -6.52
N ILE A 214 -13.04 6.17 -6.74
CA ILE A 214 -13.30 7.46 -6.11
C ILE A 214 -14.25 8.24 -7.01
N ASP A 215 -15.35 8.70 -6.43
CA ASP A 215 -16.27 9.61 -7.12
C ASP A 215 -15.68 11.02 -7.13
N THR A 216 -14.88 11.31 -8.17
CA THR A 216 -14.23 12.61 -8.37
C THR A 216 -15.21 13.75 -8.66
N THR A 217 -16.50 13.45 -8.85
CA THR A 217 -17.55 14.46 -9.05
C THR A 217 -18.14 14.98 -7.74
N ARG A 218 -17.82 14.33 -6.61
CA ARG A 218 -18.34 14.72 -5.31
C ARG A 218 -17.70 16.01 -4.82
N GLU A 219 -18.53 17.00 -4.53
CA GLU A 219 -18.10 18.31 -4.02
C GLU A 219 -17.33 18.18 -2.69
N GLY A 220 -16.24 18.95 -2.56
CA GLY A 220 -15.40 18.99 -1.36
C GLY A 220 -14.38 17.85 -1.27
N LEU A 221 -14.30 16.95 -2.26
CA LEU A 221 -13.24 15.94 -2.32
C LEU A 221 -11.90 16.59 -2.64
N LEU A 222 -10.89 16.39 -1.78
CA LEU A 222 -9.50 16.68 -2.17
C LEU A 222 -9.01 15.67 -3.21
N THR A 223 -8.35 16.18 -4.23
CA THR A 223 -7.66 15.38 -5.24
C THR A 223 -6.47 14.62 -4.64
N HIS A 224 -5.96 13.64 -5.38
CA HIS A 224 -4.73 12.91 -5.01
C HIS A 224 -3.58 13.88 -4.70
N ALA A 225 -3.30 14.83 -5.59
CA ALA A 225 -2.21 15.80 -5.40
C ALA A 225 -2.42 16.74 -4.19
N GLU A 226 -3.66 17.14 -3.92
CA GLU A 226 -3.98 17.94 -2.72
C GLU A 226 -3.77 17.13 -1.44
N LEU A 227 -4.16 15.86 -1.40
CA LEU A 227 -3.90 14.97 -0.27
C LEU A 227 -2.40 14.72 -0.02
N ILE A 228 -1.60 14.59 -1.08
CA ILE A 228 -0.14 14.55 -0.95
C ILE A 228 0.40 15.86 -0.38
N THR A 229 -0.19 16.99 -0.76
CA THR A 229 0.19 18.32 -0.24
C THR A 229 -0.12 18.45 1.24
N THR A 230 -1.29 17.98 1.70
CA THR A 230 -1.62 18.02 3.14
C THR A 230 -0.69 17.14 3.96
N LEU A 231 -0.32 15.96 3.45
CA LEU A 231 0.70 15.11 4.08
C LEU A 231 2.06 15.83 4.14
N GLU A 232 2.53 16.39 3.02
CA GLU A 232 3.81 17.12 2.98
C GLU A 232 3.84 18.27 3.99
N ASN A 233 2.75 19.05 4.09
CA ASN A 233 2.64 20.14 5.04
C ASN A 233 2.74 19.65 6.49
N ALA A 234 2.03 18.56 6.83
CA ALA A 234 2.10 17.96 8.16
C ALA A 234 3.53 17.50 8.50
N VAL A 235 4.21 16.82 7.57
CA VAL A 235 5.60 16.36 7.74
C VAL A 235 6.54 17.54 7.95
N ARG A 236 6.44 18.57 7.10
CA ARG A 236 7.29 19.77 7.11
C ARG A 236 7.18 20.55 8.42
N GLU A 237 5.97 20.67 8.95
CA GLU A 237 5.69 21.49 10.13
C GLU A 237 5.96 20.77 11.45
N ASN A 238 6.18 19.45 11.41
CA ASN A 238 6.40 18.62 12.58
C ASN A 238 7.71 17.81 12.47
N PRO A 239 8.88 18.47 12.35
CA PRO A 239 10.16 17.81 12.05
C PRO A 239 10.66 16.86 13.15
N LYS A 240 10.07 16.90 14.35
CA LYS A 240 10.38 15.99 15.47
C LYS A 240 9.51 14.73 15.48
N THR A 241 8.52 14.65 14.59
CA THR A 241 7.57 13.54 14.51
C THR A 241 7.90 12.72 13.28
N THR A 242 8.11 11.42 13.47
CA THR A 242 8.35 10.48 12.37
C THR A 242 7.03 10.10 11.72
N PHE A 243 6.93 10.29 10.41
CA PHE A 243 5.78 9.87 9.61
C PHE A 243 6.16 8.71 8.69
N ILE A 244 5.26 7.73 8.59
CA ILE A 244 5.33 6.62 7.66
C ILE A 244 4.16 6.77 6.71
N ALA A 245 4.44 7.17 5.48
CA ALA A 245 3.43 7.25 4.44
C ALA A 245 3.09 5.83 3.96
N CYS A 246 1.85 5.41 4.21
CA CYS A 246 1.40 4.07 3.85
C CYS A 246 1.41 3.89 2.33
N HIS A 247 1.73 2.68 1.87
CA HIS A 247 1.52 2.26 0.49
C HIS A 247 2.24 3.15 -0.54
N PHE A 248 3.48 3.54 -0.27
CA PHE A 248 4.20 4.56 -1.05
C PHE A 248 3.45 5.90 -1.18
N ALA A 249 2.73 6.32 -0.13
CA ALA A 249 1.81 7.45 -0.18
C ALA A 249 0.76 7.36 -1.30
N ASN A 250 0.43 6.14 -1.74
CA ASN A 250 -0.40 5.90 -2.94
C ASN A 250 0.16 6.51 -4.23
N CYS A 251 1.48 6.67 -4.32
CA CYS A 251 2.20 7.17 -5.51
C CYS A 251 2.86 6.05 -6.32
N SER A 252 2.39 4.80 -6.24
CA SER A 252 3.01 3.69 -6.99
C SER A 252 3.00 3.87 -8.51
N TYR A 253 2.09 4.70 -9.04
CA TYR A 253 2.02 5.08 -10.46
C TYR A 253 3.11 6.08 -10.88
N ASP A 254 3.64 6.87 -9.92
CA ASP A 254 4.70 7.88 -10.12
C ASP A 254 5.53 8.00 -8.84
N LEU A 255 6.53 7.14 -8.72
CA LEU A 255 7.40 7.09 -7.54
C LEU A 255 8.30 8.33 -7.41
N ASP A 256 8.44 9.18 -8.44
CA ASP A 256 9.21 10.42 -8.33
C ASP A 256 8.50 11.42 -7.40
N ILE A 257 7.17 11.35 -7.27
CA ILE A 257 6.40 12.15 -6.29
C ILE A 257 6.85 11.82 -4.87
N LEU A 258 6.78 10.55 -4.50
CA LEU A 258 7.23 10.09 -3.17
C LEU A 258 8.73 10.34 -2.99
N GLY A 259 9.53 10.05 -4.01
CA GLY A 259 10.98 10.22 -3.96
C GLY A 259 11.39 11.64 -3.57
N ARG A 260 10.75 12.67 -4.14
CA ARG A 260 11.01 14.07 -3.77
C ARG A 260 10.71 14.37 -2.30
N LEU A 261 9.69 13.73 -1.72
CA LEU A 261 9.36 13.90 -0.31
C LEU A 261 10.40 13.21 0.59
N LEU A 262 10.80 11.99 0.23
CA LEU A 262 11.83 11.24 0.97
C LEU A 262 13.20 11.91 0.92
N ASP A 263 13.57 12.54 -0.21
CA ASP A 263 14.79 13.34 -0.36
C ASP A 263 14.77 14.60 0.52
N LYS A 264 13.59 15.19 0.74
CA LYS A 264 13.43 16.51 1.39
C LYS A 264 13.27 16.44 2.91
N TYR A 265 12.66 15.36 3.42
CA TYR A 265 12.26 15.28 4.83
C TYR A 265 12.91 14.09 5.56
N ASP A 266 13.79 14.41 6.51
CA ASP A 266 14.49 13.41 7.32
C ASP A 266 13.54 12.59 8.22
N ASN A 267 12.43 13.20 8.63
CA ASN A 267 11.40 12.60 9.48
C ASN A 267 10.31 11.84 8.70
N MET A 268 10.47 11.63 7.39
CA MET A 268 9.52 10.87 6.57
C MET A 268 10.11 9.54 6.10
N PHE A 269 9.31 8.49 6.20
CA PHE A 269 9.52 7.15 5.69
C PHE A 269 8.28 6.73 4.89
N ALA A 270 8.37 5.61 4.18
CA ALA A 270 7.21 4.99 3.56
C ALA A 270 7.23 3.47 3.76
N ASP A 271 6.06 2.87 3.90
CA ASP A 271 5.93 1.44 3.77
C ASP A 271 5.55 1.04 2.34
N ILE A 272 5.81 -0.22 2.01
CA ILE A 272 5.54 -0.80 0.69
C ILE A 272 4.20 -1.55 0.62
N SER A 273 3.40 -1.47 1.68
CA SER A 273 2.29 -2.39 1.92
C SER A 273 1.19 -2.25 0.88
N ALA A 274 0.51 -3.36 0.58
CA ALA A 274 -0.53 -3.47 -0.45
C ALA A 274 -0.14 -2.98 -1.87
N ARG A 275 1.14 -2.67 -2.17
CA ARG A 275 1.58 -2.11 -3.48
C ARG A 275 2.54 -3.01 -4.25
N TYR A 276 2.65 -4.27 -3.85
CA TYR A 276 3.55 -5.23 -4.47
C TYR A 276 3.17 -5.55 -5.91
N ALA A 277 1.87 -5.71 -6.18
CA ALA A 277 1.38 -6.12 -7.49
C ALA A 277 1.57 -5.01 -8.54
N GLU A 278 1.37 -3.76 -8.14
CA GLU A 278 1.53 -2.57 -8.98
C GLU A 278 3.01 -2.31 -9.26
N THR A 279 3.85 -2.37 -8.23
CA THR A 279 5.29 -2.09 -8.39
C THR A 279 6.05 -3.22 -9.09
N ALA A 280 5.56 -4.46 -9.02
CA ALA A 280 6.10 -5.60 -9.77
C ALA A 280 5.82 -5.54 -11.28
N ALA A 281 4.91 -4.67 -11.74
CA ALA A 281 4.66 -4.45 -13.17
C ALA A 281 5.80 -3.67 -13.86
N VAL A 282 6.58 -2.89 -13.11
CA VAL A 282 7.65 -2.00 -13.63
C VAL A 282 9.01 -2.25 -12.94
N PRO A 283 9.51 -3.50 -12.93
CA PRO A 283 10.52 -3.99 -11.98
C PRO A 283 11.85 -3.23 -12.02
N ARG A 284 12.33 -2.84 -13.21
CA ARG A 284 13.64 -2.16 -13.34
C ARG A 284 13.61 -0.74 -12.76
N TYR A 285 12.49 -0.04 -12.91
CA TYR A 285 12.32 1.30 -12.35
C TYR A 285 12.11 1.20 -10.84
N THR A 286 11.23 0.30 -10.39
CA THR A 286 11.00 0.00 -8.98
C THR A 286 12.29 -0.37 -8.25
N LYS A 287 13.11 -1.29 -8.80
CA LYS A 287 14.40 -1.69 -8.20
C LYS A 287 15.29 -0.48 -7.91
N ARG A 288 15.46 0.42 -8.89
CA ARG A 288 16.28 1.64 -8.71
C ARG A 288 15.72 2.55 -7.62
N PHE A 289 14.40 2.64 -7.51
CA PHE A 289 13.75 3.40 -6.44
C PHE A 289 14.08 2.80 -5.06
N TYR A 290 13.91 1.48 -4.90
CA TYR A 290 14.26 0.78 -3.66
C TYR A 290 15.75 0.95 -3.32
N GLU A 291 16.65 0.83 -4.30
CA GLU A 291 18.09 1.04 -4.08
C GLU A 291 18.43 2.47 -3.66
N LYS A 292 17.79 3.49 -4.28
CA LYS A 292 18.01 4.91 -3.94
C LYS A 292 17.50 5.25 -2.53
N TYR A 293 16.30 4.79 -2.18
CA TYR A 293 15.63 5.13 -0.92
C TYR A 293 15.66 4.01 0.12
N GLN A 294 16.63 3.11 0.02
CA GLN A 294 16.75 1.92 0.87
C GLN A 294 16.80 2.23 2.37
N ASP A 295 17.20 3.45 2.79
CA ASP A 295 17.27 3.87 4.20
C ASP A 295 15.97 4.55 4.70
N LYS A 296 14.93 4.59 3.85
CA LYS A 296 13.66 5.30 4.07
C LYS A 296 12.42 4.44 3.83
N LEU A 297 12.59 3.19 3.42
CA LEU A 297 11.50 2.25 3.14
C LEU A 297 11.43 1.16 4.20
N VAL A 298 10.22 0.83 4.65
CA VAL A 298 9.98 -0.32 5.53
C VAL A 298 9.07 -1.33 4.85
N TYR A 299 9.30 -2.60 5.14
CA TYR A 299 8.36 -3.65 4.74
C TYR A 299 7.07 -3.54 5.54
N GLY A 300 5.93 -3.76 4.91
CA GLY A 300 4.64 -3.94 5.58
C GLY A 300 3.69 -4.65 4.64
N THR A 301 2.74 -5.45 5.15
CA THR A 301 1.84 -6.26 4.30
C THR A 301 0.56 -5.54 3.90
N ASP A 302 -0.13 -4.99 4.90
CA ASP A 302 -1.54 -4.59 4.81
C ASP A 302 -2.41 -5.69 4.16
N MET A 303 -2.11 -6.93 4.54
CA MET A 303 -2.82 -8.11 4.09
C MET A 303 -2.99 -9.05 5.28
N GLY A 304 -4.02 -9.89 5.24
CA GLY A 304 -4.33 -10.85 6.32
C GLY A 304 -3.17 -11.80 6.65
N THR A 305 -3.38 -12.76 7.53
CA THR A 305 -2.28 -13.56 8.09
C THR A 305 -1.87 -14.76 7.21
N ASP A 306 -2.18 -14.76 5.92
CA ASP A 306 -1.98 -15.93 5.05
C ASP A 306 -0.49 -16.09 4.65
N PRO A 307 0.13 -17.28 4.79
CA PRO A 307 1.48 -17.51 4.29
C PRO A 307 1.67 -17.18 2.82
N GLU A 308 0.72 -17.50 1.93
CA GLU A 308 0.89 -17.34 0.48
C GLU A 308 1.10 -15.87 0.11
N MET A 309 0.51 -14.96 0.87
CA MET A 309 0.77 -13.52 0.74
C MET A 309 2.24 -13.18 1.01
N TYR A 310 2.83 -13.68 2.11
CA TYR A 310 4.25 -13.47 2.39
C TYR A 310 5.15 -14.13 1.33
N GLU A 311 4.81 -15.35 0.88
CA GLU A 311 5.57 -16.03 -0.17
C GLU A 311 5.61 -15.22 -1.48
N LEU A 312 4.48 -14.59 -1.85
CA LEU A 312 4.41 -13.72 -3.02
C LEU A 312 5.28 -12.47 -2.86
N THR A 313 5.23 -11.80 -1.71
CA THR A 313 6.04 -10.58 -1.49
C THR A 313 7.53 -10.92 -1.50
N PHE A 314 7.95 -12.03 -0.90
CA PHE A 314 9.36 -12.46 -0.95
C PHE A 314 9.79 -12.79 -2.37
N ARG A 315 8.94 -13.49 -3.14
CA ARG A 315 9.22 -13.75 -4.56
C ARG A 315 9.42 -12.45 -5.33
N ILE A 316 8.54 -11.46 -5.14
CA ILE A 316 8.66 -10.15 -5.79
C ILE A 316 9.94 -9.41 -5.36
N LEU A 317 10.29 -9.41 -4.08
CA LEU A 317 11.42 -8.61 -3.58
C LEU A 317 12.78 -9.27 -3.82
N GLU A 318 12.87 -10.59 -3.65
CA GLU A 318 14.15 -11.31 -3.55
C GLU A 318 14.57 -12.02 -4.85
N SER A 319 13.61 -12.49 -5.66
CA SER A 319 13.91 -13.23 -6.88
C SER A 319 14.16 -12.32 -8.08
N GLU A 320 14.76 -12.86 -9.14
CA GLU A 320 14.83 -12.25 -10.47
C GLU A 320 13.80 -12.87 -11.44
N ASP A 321 12.77 -13.54 -10.91
CA ASP A 321 11.75 -14.19 -11.73
C ASP A 321 11.04 -13.18 -12.64
N GLU A 322 10.85 -13.48 -13.91
CA GLU A 322 10.12 -12.61 -14.83
C GLU A 322 8.84 -13.28 -15.31
N HIS A 323 7.81 -12.45 -15.52
CA HIS A 323 6.55 -12.82 -16.17
C HIS A 323 5.80 -13.98 -15.51
N PHE A 324 5.44 -13.82 -14.23
CA PHE A 324 4.57 -14.75 -13.50
C PHE A 324 3.24 -14.08 -13.09
N TYR A 325 2.24 -14.88 -12.73
CA TYR A 325 0.93 -14.40 -12.31
C TYR A 325 0.58 -14.96 -10.93
N ASP A 326 -0.13 -14.17 -10.12
CA ASP A 326 -0.75 -14.61 -8.86
C ASP A 326 -2.17 -14.05 -8.80
N LYS A 327 -3.15 -14.94 -8.69
CA LYS A 327 -4.59 -14.60 -8.58
C LYS A 327 -5.18 -14.84 -7.20
N ASN A 328 -4.42 -15.43 -6.29
CA ASN A 328 -4.88 -15.69 -4.93
C ASN A 328 -4.87 -14.38 -4.14
N ILE A 329 -3.83 -13.57 -4.36
CA ILE A 329 -3.56 -12.35 -3.62
C ILE A 329 -3.90 -11.11 -4.44
N SER A 330 -3.73 -11.17 -5.77
CA SER A 330 -3.98 -10.03 -6.66
C SER A 330 -5.10 -10.27 -7.66
N SER A 331 -5.78 -9.20 -8.07
CA SER A 331 -6.83 -9.23 -9.10
C SER A 331 -6.35 -8.63 -10.43
N TYR A 332 -5.11 -8.16 -10.49
CA TYR A 332 -4.55 -7.53 -11.68
C TYR A 332 -4.26 -8.55 -12.77
N HIS A 333 -4.39 -8.11 -14.03
CA HIS A 333 -4.23 -8.95 -15.21
C HIS A 333 -2.80 -8.94 -15.78
N TRP A 334 -1.96 -8.01 -15.34
CA TRP A 334 -0.57 -7.93 -15.76
C TRP A 334 0.29 -8.96 -15.02
N SER A 335 1.39 -9.35 -15.67
CA SER A 335 2.37 -10.23 -15.04
C SER A 335 3.18 -9.48 -13.99
N PHE A 336 3.52 -10.17 -12.90
CA PHE A 336 4.49 -9.73 -11.91
C PHE A 336 5.90 -10.15 -12.28
N ASN A 337 6.87 -9.44 -11.70
CA ASN A 337 8.29 -9.67 -11.87
C ASN A 337 9.00 -9.46 -10.52
N GLY A 338 10.03 -10.25 -10.29
CA GLY A 338 10.97 -10.10 -9.21
C GLY A 338 11.89 -8.90 -9.42
N LEU A 339 12.27 -8.24 -8.33
CA LEU A 339 13.15 -7.07 -8.32
C LEU A 339 14.62 -7.47 -8.18
N GLY A 340 14.91 -8.65 -7.62
CA GLY A 340 16.26 -9.12 -7.31
C GLY A 340 17.01 -8.13 -6.42
N LEU A 341 16.39 -7.68 -5.33
CA LEU A 341 17.01 -6.73 -4.40
C LEU A 341 18.24 -7.35 -3.74
N SER A 342 19.28 -6.54 -3.53
CA SER A 342 20.50 -7.00 -2.89
C SER A 342 20.28 -7.29 -1.40
N ASP A 343 21.17 -8.08 -0.80
CA ASP A 343 21.15 -8.37 0.63
C ASP A 343 21.20 -7.12 1.50
N GLU A 344 21.89 -6.07 1.04
CA GLU A 344 21.96 -4.78 1.73
C GLU A 344 20.58 -4.11 1.77
N VAL A 345 19.91 -4.00 0.62
CA VAL A 345 18.58 -3.38 0.54
C VAL A 345 17.56 -4.20 1.34
N LEU A 346 17.60 -5.53 1.22
CA LEU A 346 16.67 -6.42 1.92
C LEU A 346 16.80 -6.30 3.45
N LYS A 347 18.02 -6.25 4.01
CA LYS A 347 18.20 -6.08 5.46
C LYS A 347 17.59 -4.77 5.97
N LYS A 348 17.80 -3.67 5.25
CA LYS A 348 17.27 -2.35 5.59
C LYS A 348 15.75 -2.33 5.54
N LEU A 349 15.19 -2.78 4.41
CA LEU A 349 13.75 -2.87 4.19
C LEU A 349 13.07 -3.77 5.23
N TYR A 350 13.66 -4.95 5.51
CA TYR A 350 13.05 -5.95 6.37
C TYR A 350 13.18 -5.61 7.86
N SER A 351 14.25 -4.97 8.34
CA SER A 351 14.34 -4.71 9.79
C SER A 351 15.19 -3.53 10.24
N GLU A 352 16.24 -3.11 9.52
CA GLU A 352 17.12 -2.07 10.06
C GLU A 352 16.42 -0.70 10.10
N ASN A 353 15.64 -0.36 9.07
CA ASN A 353 14.85 0.87 9.08
C ASN A 353 13.74 0.82 10.14
N ALA A 354 13.09 -0.33 10.30
CA ALA A 354 12.09 -0.51 11.36
C ALA A 354 12.72 -0.28 12.74
N LYS A 355 13.90 -0.85 13.03
CA LYS A 355 14.62 -0.60 14.29
C LYS A 355 14.92 0.88 14.47
N LYS A 356 15.43 1.57 13.44
CA LYS A 356 15.70 3.01 13.48
C LYS A 356 14.46 3.87 13.80
N ILE A 357 13.27 3.42 13.40
CA ILE A 357 12.02 4.14 13.67
C ILE A 357 11.48 3.85 15.08
N LEU A 358 11.72 2.64 15.59
CA LEU A 358 11.15 2.15 16.86
C LEU A 358 12.06 2.33 18.08
N ASP A 359 13.37 2.46 17.87
CA ASP A 359 14.40 2.75 18.89
C ASP A 359 14.59 4.26 19.09
#